data_AF-A0A1A6GMU2-F1
#
_entry.id   AF-A0A1A6GMU2-F1
#
_cell.length_a   1.000
_cell.length_b   1.000
_cell.length_c   1.000
_cell.angle_alpha   90.00
_cell.angle_beta   90.00
_cell.angle_gamma   90.00
#
_symmetry.space_group_name_H-M   'P 1'
#
loop_
_entity.id
_entity.type
_entity.pdbx_description
1 polymer ?
#
loop_
_entity_poly.entity_id
_entity_poly.type
_entity_poly.pdbx_seq_one_letter_code
_entity_poly.pdbx_strand_id
1 'polypeptide(L)'
;MACTHDSHFCLPAQVLAAKVLNLVLPNMSLGRIDSSVLSRNKSEVDIYDSDPLICRAGVKVCFGIQLLNAVSRVERAMPKLTLPFLLLQGSADRLCDSKGAYLLMESSRSQDKTLKMYEGAYHVLHKELPDVTNSVLHEINTWISHRTAATGAGCPP
;
A
#
# COMPACT_ATOMS: atom_id res chain seq x y z
N MET A 1 -13.82 1.73 7.98
CA MET A 1 -14.13 0.43 8.63
C MET A 1 -12.79 -0.20 9.00
N ALA A 2 -12.29 0.13 10.18
CA ALA A 2 -11.00 -0.37 10.66
C ALA A 2 -11.21 -1.76 11.25
N CYS A 3 -10.55 -2.77 10.67
CA CYS A 3 -10.57 -4.13 11.17
C CYS A 3 -9.41 -4.30 12.15
N THR A 4 -9.68 -4.13 13.45
CA THR A 4 -8.76 -4.54 14.52
C THR A 4 -9.40 -5.69 15.29
N HIS A 5 -8.81 -6.89 15.15
CA HIS A 5 -8.63 -7.97 16.12
C HIS A 5 -8.57 -9.31 15.39
N ASP A 6 -7.34 -9.80 15.29
CA ASP A 6 -6.85 -11.18 15.12
C ASP A 6 -7.47 -12.15 14.10
N SER A 7 -6.56 -12.66 13.26
CA SER A 7 -6.59 -13.83 12.38
C SER A 7 -7.49 -13.77 11.15
N HIS A 8 -6.83 -13.57 10.00
CA HIS A 8 -7.36 -13.49 8.63
C HIS A 8 -8.01 -12.15 8.29
N PHE A 9 -7.46 -11.51 7.26
CA PHE A 9 -7.70 -10.14 6.79
C PHE A 9 -9.19 -9.75 6.58
N CYS A 10 -10.12 -10.70 6.65
CA CYS A 10 -11.57 -10.50 6.71
C CYS A 10 -12.24 -11.80 7.21
N LEU A 11 -13.27 -11.73 8.07
CA LEU A 11 -13.98 -12.92 8.52
C LEU A 11 -14.76 -13.57 7.35
N PRO A 12 -14.87 -14.91 7.26
CA PRO A 12 -15.56 -15.59 6.16
C PRO A 12 -16.99 -15.08 5.91
N ALA A 13 -17.70 -14.70 6.97
CA ALA A 13 -19.03 -14.11 6.91
C ALA A 13 -19.05 -12.72 6.22
N GLN A 14 -18.04 -11.88 6.46
CA GLN A 14 -17.92 -10.56 5.83
C GLN A 14 -17.64 -10.68 4.34
N VAL A 15 -16.80 -11.64 3.95
CA VAL A 15 -16.53 -11.95 2.53
C VAL A 15 -17.78 -12.47 1.82
N LEU A 16 -18.55 -13.34 2.49
CA LEU A 16 -19.82 -13.85 1.95
C LEU A 16 -20.85 -12.72 1.78
N ALA A 17 -21.02 -11.87 2.80
CA ALA A 17 -21.91 -10.72 2.73
C ALA A 17 -21.53 -9.77 1.60
N ALA A 18 -20.23 -9.49 1.41
CA ALA A 18 -19.73 -8.67 0.30
C ALA A 18 -20.10 -9.29 -1.06
N LYS A 19 -19.91 -10.60 -1.23
CA LYS A 19 -20.27 -11.32 -2.47
C LYS A 19 -21.76 -11.24 -2.79
N VAL A 20 -22.63 -11.44 -1.80
CA VAL A 20 -24.08 -11.30 -1.95
C VAL A 20 -24.43 -9.87 -2.33
N LEU A 21 -23.86 -8.88 -1.65
CA LEU A 21 -24.10 -7.48 -1.92
C LEU A 21 -23.70 -7.08 -3.34
N ASN A 22 -22.59 -7.60 -3.85
CA ASN A 22 -22.17 -7.35 -5.23
C ASN A 22 -23.07 -8.00 -6.28
N LEU A 23 -23.69 -9.14 -5.96
CA LEU A 23 -24.64 -9.77 -6.88
C LEU A 23 -25.90 -8.90 -7.05
N VAL A 24 -26.38 -8.30 -5.97
CA VAL A 24 -27.65 -7.56 -5.96
C VAL A 24 -27.45 -6.07 -6.32
N LEU A 25 -26.39 -5.43 -5.82
CA LEU A 25 -26.15 -3.98 -5.95
C LEU A 25 -24.67 -3.66 -6.26
N PRO A 26 -24.11 -4.12 -7.39
CA PRO A 26 -22.68 -3.97 -7.71
C PRO A 26 -22.22 -2.50 -7.82
N ASN A 27 -23.12 -1.61 -8.26
CA ASN A 27 -22.83 -0.19 -8.48
C ASN A 27 -23.07 0.69 -7.24
N MET A 28 -23.55 0.13 -6.13
CA MET A 28 -23.75 0.89 -4.91
C MET A 28 -22.40 1.37 -4.36
N SER A 29 -22.39 2.60 -3.85
CA SER A 29 -21.21 3.20 -3.22
C SER A 29 -21.10 2.73 -1.76
N LEU A 30 -19.90 2.31 -1.36
CA LEU A 30 -19.52 1.95 0.01
C LEU A 30 -19.02 3.15 0.83
N GLY A 31 -19.04 4.35 0.25
CA GLY A 31 -18.51 5.56 0.86
C GLY A 31 -17.21 6.02 0.21
N ARG A 32 -16.82 7.26 0.52
CA ARG A 32 -15.59 7.89 0.03
C ARG A 32 -14.46 7.65 1.01
N ILE A 33 -13.24 7.69 0.50
CA ILE A 33 -12.03 7.75 1.33
C ILE A 33 -11.92 9.19 1.86
N ASP A 34 -11.72 9.31 3.17
CA ASP A 34 -11.38 10.59 3.80
C ASP A 34 -9.93 10.95 3.43
N SER A 35 -9.76 12.03 2.66
CA SER A 35 -8.45 12.46 2.16
C SER A 35 -7.50 12.88 3.28
N SER A 36 -8.03 13.26 4.45
CA SER A 36 -7.21 13.66 5.61
C SER A 36 -6.37 12.52 6.21
N VAL A 37 -6.70 11.26 5.89
CA VAL A 37 -5.94 10.08 6.33
C VAL A 37 -4.81 9.71 5.39
N LEU A 38 -4.66 10.40 4.25
CA LEU A 38 -3.64 10.10 3.25
C LEU A 38 -2.27 10.59 3.68
N SER A 39 -2.19 11.79 4.26
CA SER A 39 -0.96 12.44 4.65
C SER A 39 -1.20 13.41 5.81
N ARG A 40 -0.22 13.56 6.69
CA ARG A 40 -0.20 14.64 7.70
C ARG A 40 0.06 16.02 7.09
N ASN A 41 0.62 16.07 5.88
CA ASN A 41 0.87 17.30 5.16
C ASN A 41 -0.41 17.82 4.51
N LYS A 42 -1.06 18.79 5.16
CA LYS A 42 -2.34 19.36 4.70
C LYS A 42 -2.27 19.96 3.29
N SER A 43 -1.15 20.59 2.92
CA SER A 43 -0.98 21.15 1.59
C SER A 43 -1.03 20.06 0.51
N GLU A 44 -0.46 18.89 0.77
CA GLU A 44 -0.53 17.75 -0.15
C GLU A 44 -1.94 17.13 -0.20
N VAL A 45 -2.68 17.16 0.92
CA VAL A 45 -4.10 16.76 0.96
C VAL A 45 -4.95 17.71 0.12
N ASP A 46 -4.72 19.03 0.20
CA ASP A 46 -5.44 20.02 -0.61
C ASP A 46 -5.14 19.87 -2.11
N ILE A 47 -3.89 19.54 -2.46
CA ILE A 47 -3.50 19.22 -3.84
C ILE A 47 -4.25 17.96 -4.32
N TYR A 48 -4.28 16.89 -3.51
CA TYR A 48 -5.05 15.68 -3.83
C TYR A 48 -6.55 15.99 -4.01
N ASP A 49 -7.12 16.85 -3.17
CA ASP A 49 -8.54 17.17 -3.20
C ASP A 49 -8.96 18.04 -4.38
N SER A 50 -8.04 18.85 -4.91
CA SER A 50 -8.27 19.76 -6.03
C SER A 50 -7.84 19.21 -7.39
N ASP A 51 -7.13 18.07 -7.43
CA ASP A 51 -6.70 17.44 -8.68
C ASP A 51 -7.90 16.87 -9.47
N PRO A 52 -8.19 17.38 -10.68
CA PRO A 52 -9.35 16.95 -11.49
C PRO A 52 -9.21 15.53 -12.04
N LEU A 53 -8.02 14.93 -11.99
CA LEU A 53 -7.75 13.57 -12.46
C LEU A 53 -8.00 12.51 -11.38
N ILE A 54 -8.23 12.92 -10.13
CA ILE A 54 -8.46 12.02 -9.01
C ILE A 54 -9.95 11.70 -8.87
N CYS A 55 -10.29 10.42 -8.96
CA CYS A 55 -11.65 9.96 -8.71
C CYS A 55 -11.95 9.96 -7.21
N ARG A 56 -12.65 11.00 -6.74
CA ARG A 56 -13.12 11.13 -5.34
C ARG A 56 -14.54 10.60 -5.14
N ALA A 57 -15.09 9.87 -6.13
CA ALA A 57 -16.36 9.18 -5.97
C ALA A 57 -16.23 8.06 -4.92
N GLY A 58 -17.36 7.66 -4.34
CA GLY A 58 -17.32 6.57 -3.36
C GLY A 58 -16.98 5.25 -4.03
N VAL A 59 -16.27 4.39 -3.30
CA VAL A 59 -15.83 3.09 -3.78
C VAL A 59 -17.04 2.22 -4.06
N LYS A 60 -17.20 1.77 -5.31
CA LYS A 60 -18.31 0.87 -5.67
C LYS A 60 -18.09 -0.51 -5.06
N VAL A 61 -19.19 -1.19 -4.69
CA VAL A 61 -19.18 -2.57 -4.17
C VAL A 61 -18.38 -3.51 -5.06
N CYS A 62 -18.60 -3.46 -6.38
CA CYS A 62 -17.88 -4.31 -7.32
C CYS A 62 -16.36 -4.08 -7.32
N PHE A 63 -15.93 -2.83 -7.18
CA PHE A 63 -14.52 -2.50 -7.07
C PHE A 63 -13.95 -2.96 -5.72
N GLY A 64 -14.69 -2.78 -4.63
CA GLY A 64 -14.33 -3.30 -3.31
C GLY A 64 -14.10 -4.81 -3.31
N ILE A 65 -14.92 -5.59 -4.03
CA ILE A 65 -14.68 -7.03 -4.22
C ILE A 65 -13.37 -7.30 -4.96
N GLN A 66 -13.06 -6.53 -6.00
CA GLN A 66 -11.80 -6.73 -6.72
C GLN A 66 -10.58 -6.42 -5.83
N LEU A 67 -10.69 -5.44 -4.92
CA LEU A 67 -9.66 -5.18 -3.92
C LEU A 67 -9.49 -6.37 -2.96
N LEU A 68 -10.59 -6.96 -2.46
CA LEU A 68 -10.52 -8.17 -1.62
C LEU A 68 -9.90 -9.36 -2.36
N ASN A 69 -10.24 -9.53 -3.63
CA ASN A 69 -9.62 -10.54 -4.49
C ASN A 69 -8.12 -10.28 -4.69
N ALA A 70 -7.71 -9.02 -4.83
CA ALA A 70 -6.31 -8.64 -4.95
C ALA A 70 -5.52 -8.98 -3.68
N VAL A 71 -6.02 -8.62 -2.50
CA VAL A 71 -5.42 -9.00 -1.20
C VAL A 71 -5.23 -10.51 -1.11
N SER A 72 -6.27 -11.28 -1.42
CA SER A 72 -6.22 -12.75 -1.39
C SER A 72 -5.20 -13.32 -2.38
N ARG A 73 -5.03 -12.70 -3.54
CA ARG A 73 -4.02 -13.12 -4.55
C ARG A 73 -2.61 -12.79 -4.07
N VAL A 74 -2.41 -11.61 -3.49
CA VAL A 74 -1.12 -11.19 -2.93
C VAL A 74 -0.70 -12.12 -1.81
N GLU A 75 -1.58 -12.40 -0.83
CA GLU A 75 -1.30 -13.32 0.29
C GLU A 75 -0.82 -14.69 -0.20
N ARG A 76 -1.47 -15.27 -1.22
CA ARG A 76 -1.04 -16.54 -1.85
C ARG A 76 0.27 -16.43 -2.64
N ALA A 77 0.62 -15.24 -3.11
CA ALA A 77 1.82 -14.99 -3.90
C ALA A 77 3.03 -14.64 -3.03
N MET A 78 2.84 -14.09 -1.81
CA MET A 78 3.95 -13.68 -0.93
C MET A 78 5.00 -14.78 -0.74
N PRO A 79 4.64 -16.05 -0.44
CA PRO A 79 5.64 -17.12 -0.26
C PRO A 79 6.41 -17.51 -1.52
N LYS A 80 5.97 -17.04 -2.69
CA LYS A 80 6.61 -17.29 -3.98
C LYS A 80 7.47 -16.11 -4.44
N LEU A 81 7.40 -14.97 -3.76
CA LEU A 81 8.15 -13.78 -4.12
C LEU A 81 9.64 -13.97 -3.78
N THR A 82 10.49 -13.90 -4.80
CA THR A 82 11.96 -14.00 -4.68
C THR A 82 12.70 -12.76 -5.17
N LEU A 83 11.99 -11.80 -5.79
CA LEU A 83 12.58 -10.59 -6.34
C LEU A 83 13.12 -9.68 -5.22
N PRO A 84 14.26 -8.99 -5.44
CA PRO A 84 14.71 -7.94 -4.55
C PRO A 84 13.66 -6.85 -4.37
N PHE A 85 13.42 -6.38 -3.14
CA PHE A 85 12.51 -5.25 -2.91
C PHE A 85 12.88 -4.36 -1.73
N LEU A 86 12.52 -3.08 -1.87
CA LEU A 86 12.45 -2.10 -0.79
C LEU A 86 10.97 -1.90 -0.43
N LEU A 87 10.66 -2.04 0.86
CA LEU A 87 9.34 -1.80 1.42
C LEU A 87 9.39 -0.61 2.37
N LEU A 88 8.55 0.39 2.12
CA LEU A 88 8.45 1.59 2.94
C LEU A 88 7.01 1.67 3.48
N GLN A 89 6.85 1.79 4.79
CA GLN A 89 5.53 1.75 5.44
C GLN A 89 5.43 2.83 6.53
N GLY A 90 4.28 3.49 6.63
CA GLY A 90 3.95 4.37 7.77
C GLY A 90 3.32 3.56 8.91
N SER A 91 3.72 3.81 10.17
CA SER A 91 3.18 3.07 11.32
C SER A 91 1.73 3.45 11.64
N ALA A 92 1.29 4.64 11.24
CA ALA A 92 -0.05 5.18 11.47
C ALA A 92 -0.94 5.16 10.20
N ASP A 93 -0.60 4.33 9.22
CA ASP A 93 -1.40 4.13 8.01
C ASP A 93 -2.76 3.51 8.34
N ARG A 94 -3.84 4.20 7.93
CA ARG A 94 -5.23 3.80 8.16
C ARG A 94 -5.88 3.08 6.98
N LEU A 95 -5.18 2.97 5.86
CA LEU A 95 -5.65 2.33 4.63
C LEU A 95 -4.96 0.99 4.41
N CYS A 96 -3.63 0.95 4.55
CA CYS A 96 -2.82 -0.26 4.49
C CYS A 96 -2.19 -0.51 5.86
N ASP A 97 -2.81 -1.39 6.65
CA ASP A 97 -2.32 -1.71 8.00
C ASP A 97 -0.87 -2.23 7.97
N SER A 98 -0.04 -1.71 8.88
CA SER A 98 1.40 -2.01 8.93
C SER A 98 1.71 -3.49 9.17
N LYS A 99 0.79 -4.27 9.74
CA LYS A 99 0.91 -5.74 9.85
C LYS A 99 1.10 -6.40 8.49
N GLY A 100 0.50 -5.85 7.44
CA GLY A 100 0.68 -6.33 6.07
C GLY A 100 2.13 -6.24 5.60
N ALA A 101 2.84 -5.17 5.99
CA ALA A 101 4.26 -5.00 5.67
C ALA A 101 5.14 -6.03 6.40
N TYR A 102 4.87 -6.27 7.69
CA TYR A 102 5.57 -7.31 8.46
C TYR A 102 5.29 -8.71 7.90
N LEU A 103 4.03 -9.01 7.54
CA LEU A 103 3.65 -10.29 6.93
C LEU A 103 4.38 -10.53 5.59
N LEU A 104 4.54 -9.50 4.76
CA LEU A 104 5.29 -9.60 3.51
C LEU A 104 6.77 -9.87 3.77
N MET A 105 7.38 -9.21 4.75
CA MET A 105 8.76 -9.45 5.15
C MET A 105 8.98 -10.87 5.67
N GLU A 106 8.04 -11.40 6.46
CA GLU A 106 8.10 -12.77 6.98
C GLU A 106 7.88 -13.82 5.88
N SER A 107 6.85 -13.63 5.07
CA SER A 107 6.39 -14.64 4.10
C SER A 107 7.26 -14.73 2.85
N SER A 108 7.85 -13.63 2.39
CA SER A 108 8.61 -13.59 1.14
C SER A 108 9.91 -14.41 1.20
N ARG A 109 10.27 -15.05 0.08
CA ARG A 109 11.53 -15.82 -0.08
C ARG A 109 12.66 -14.98 -0.68
N SER A 110 12.43 -13.69 -0.90
CA SER A 110 13.45 -12.75 -1.37
C SER A 110 14.64 -12.73 -0.41
N GLN A 111 15.83 -12.92 -0.97
CA GLN A 111 17.09 -12.86 -0.21
C GLN A 111 17.50 -11.42 0.06
N ASP A 112 17.06 -10.50 -0.80
CA ASP A 112 17.31 -9.07 -0.71
C ASP A 112 15.98 -8.34 -0.47
N LYS A 113 15.66 -8.14 0.81
CA LYS A 113 14.43 -7.48 1.23
C LYS A 113 14.71 -6.55 2.39
N THR A 114 14.26 -5.31 2.27
CA THR A 114 14.45 -4.27 3.29
C THR A 114 13.11 -3.63 3.60
N LEU A 115 12.79 -3.52 4.89
CA LEU A 115 11.63 -2.74 5.37
C LEU A 115 12.15 -1.53 6.14
N LYS A 116 11.63 -0.34 5.81
CA LYS A 116 11.76 0.86 6.63
C LYS A 116 10.39 1.34 7.09
N MET A 117 10.22 1.40 8.41
CA MET A 117 9.02 1.92 9.06
C MET A 117 9.19 3.41 9.38
N TYR A 118 8.20 4.23 9.02
CA TYR A 118 8.15 5.65 9.33
C TYR A 118 7.16 5.88 10.47
N GLU A 119 7.70 6.15 11.66
CA GLU A 119 6.89 6.28 12.87
C GLU A 119 5.93 7.48 12.79
N GLY A 120 4.66 7.24 13.04
CA GLY A 120 3.58 8.22 12.98
C GLY A 120 3.21 8.71 11.57
N ALA A 121 3.89 8.24 10.51
CA ALA A 121 3.56 8.62 9.14
C ALA A 121 2.30 7.90 8.64
N TYR A 122 1.55 8.56 7.76
CA TYR A 122 0.32 8.04 7.17
C TYR A 122 0.61 7.27 5.87
N HIS A 123 -0.40 7.12 5.01
CA HIS A 123 -0.39 6.23 3.85
C HIS A 123 0.54 6.69 2.72
N VAL A 124 0.51 7.98 2.36
CA VAL A 124 1.16 8.51 1.16
C VAL A 124 2.55 9.06 1.51
N LEU A 125 3.49 8.17 1.83
CA LEU A 125 4.82 8.51 2.35
C LEU A 125 5.64 9.47 1.46
N HIS A 126 5.44 9.45 0.14
CA HIS A 126 6.14 10.34 -0.80
C HIS A 126 5.51 11.74 -0.92
N LYS A 127 4.41 11.98 -0.19
CA LYS A 127 3.71 13.27 -0.03
C LYS A 127 3.41 13.54 1.44
N GLU A 128 4.23 13.00 2.33
CA GLU A 128 4.13 13.19 3.77
C GLU A 128 4.81 14.51 4.19
N LEU A 129 5.01 14.71 5.49
CA LEU A 129 5.83 15.81 6.00
C LEU A 129 7.23 15.83 5.35
N PRO A 130 7.88 17.00 5.21
CA PRO A 130 9.11 17.12 4.42
C PRO A 130 10.25 16.20 4.85
N ASP A 131 10.40 15.95 6.15
CA ASP A 131 11.39 15.03 6.71
C ASP A 131 11.18 13.59 6.25
N VAL A 132 9.94 13.09 6.30
CA VAL A 132 9.56 11.76 5.81
C VAL A 132 9.73 11.68 4.30
N THR A 133 9.19 12.64 3.55
CA THR A 133 9.26 12.66 2.08
C THR A 133 10.70 12.68 1.58
N ASN A 134 11.56 13.53 2.16
CA ASN A 134 12.98 13.58 1.80
C ASN A 134 13.69 12.27 2.11
N SER A 135 13.39 11.65 3.27
CA SER A 135 13.93 10.34 3.59
C SER A 135 13.47 9.27 2.61
N VAL A 136 12.17 9.22 2.25
CA VAL A 136 11.62 8.25 1.31
C VAL A 136 12.32 8.32 -0.04
N LEU A 137 12.47 9.53 -0.59
CA LEU A 137 13.14 9.75 -1.87
C LEU A 137 14.63 9.37 -1.80
N HIS A 138 15.30 9.69 -0.69
CA HIS A 138 16.69 9.29 -0.46
C HIS A 138 16.85 7.76 -0.41
N GLU A 139 15.99 7.06 0.32
CA GLU A 139 16.03 5.59 0.44
C GLU A 139 15.81 4.90 -0.90
N ILE A 140 14.81 5.36 -1.67
CA ILE A 140 14.55 4.83 -3.02
C ILE A 140 15.77 5.05 -3.92
N ASN A 141 16.30 6.28 -3.94
CA ASN A 141 17.45 6.62 -4.79
C ASN A 141 18.69 5.77 -4.43
N THR A 142 19.01 5.66 -3.14
CA THR A 142 20.12 4.86 -2.64
C THR A 142 19.92 3.38 -2.96
N TRP A 143 18.74 2.82 -2.69
CA TRP A 143 18.45 1.41 -2.91
C TRP A 143 18.54 1.02 -4.39
N ILE A 144 18.03 1.86 -5.30
CA ILE A 144 18.13 1.65 -6.74
C ILE A 144 19.59 1.79 -7.20
N SER A 145 20.28 2.87 -6.81
CA SER A 145 21.65 3.14 -7.24
C SER A 145 22.60 1.99 -6.90
N HIS A 146 22.49 1.41 -5.71
CA HIS A 146 23.29 0.25 -5.31
C HIS A 146 23.07 -0.99 -6.19
N ARG A 147 21.90 -1.11 -6.84
CA ARG A 147 21.52 -2.27 -7.66
C ARG A 147 21.69 -2.03 -9.16
N THR A 148 21.95 -0.80 -9.57
CA THR A 148 22.18 -0.44 -10.98
C THR A 148 23.62 -0.01 -11.27
N ALA A 149 24.44 0.26 -10.26
CA ALA A 149 25.82 0.72 -10.42
C ALA A 149 26.75 -0.29 -11.15
N ALA A 150 26.38 -1.58 -11.23
CA ALA A 150 27.22 -2.62 -11.83
C ALA A 150 27.10 -2.76 -13.37
N THR A 151 26.20 -2.04 -14.04
CA THR A 151 25.97 -2.20 -15.50
C THR A 151 26.82 -1.25 -16.36
N GLY A 152 27.73 -0.46 -15.77
CA GLY A 152 28.57 0.52 -16.47
C GLY A 152 30.06 0.19 -16.58
N ALA A 153 30.53 -0.92 -16.01
CA ALA A 153 31.95 -1.26 -15.96
C ALA A 153 32.25 -2.53 -16.74
N GLY A 154 32.61 -2.40 -18.02
CA GLY A 154 33.28 -3.46 -18.76
C GLY A 154 32.98 -3.53 -20.25
N CYS A 155 33.52 -2.60 -21.04
CA CYS A 155 34.01 -2.95 -22.37
C CYS A 155 35.54 -2.82 -22.32
N PRO A 156 36.31 -3.91 -22.36
CA PRO A 156 37.76 -3.84 -22.50
C PRO A 156 38.13 -3.28 -23.90
N PRO A 157 39.33 -2.67 -24.03
CA PRO A 157 39.77 -2.00 -25.26
C PRO A 157 39.93 -2.92 -26.48
#